data_AF-H2Y2H4-F1
#
_entry.id   AF-H2Y2H4-F1
#
_cell.length_a   1.000
_cell.length_b   1.000
_cell.length_c   1.000
_cell.angle_alpha   90.00
_cell.angle_beta   90.00
_cell.angle_gamma   90.00
#
_symmetry.space_group_name_H-M   'P 1'
#
loop_
_entity.id
_entity.type
_entity.pdbx_description
1 polymer ?
#
loop_
_entity_poly.entity_id
_entity_poly.type
_entity_poly.pdbx_seq_one_letter_code
_entity_poly.pdbx_strand_id
1 'polypeptide(L)'
;MFLPESIKSEVVKNTEELFDFDPELLYPEVVDLFTVGVMTGSDLSSWVIDLLMNKLKTKLGKLDLLLNDDVHIPTPPMHLPQLNMGEDEDENLVLIRHQLSSLIRLLFVTFHSMGITHLAASWYVKLLRSGESPMSSLSEDKSENLFSSEEGRMVVASLREICGMLWSLHVREKLTEATRAYQRARENEEVLEAVVHDCYAWLSRAKVFAKFYNWDEEIQDLVLCLASELPVDEDLIHIIAEHFHD
;
A
#
# COMPACT_ATOMS: atom_id res chain seq x y z
N MET A 1 3.59 -17.23 26.27
CA MET A 1 4.41 -18.45 26.17
C MET A 1 5.05 -18.44 24.79
N PHE A 2 6.38 -18.48 24.71
CA PHE A 2 7.08 -18.31 23.43
C PHE A 2 6.86 -19.53 22.53
N LEU A 3 6.34 -19.30 21.33
CA LEU A 3 6.23 -20.27 20.25
C LEU A 3 7.59 -20.96 19.99
N PRO A 4 7.64 -22.29 19.82
CA PRO A 4 8.85 -23.00 19.43
C PRO A 4 9.41 -22.42 18.11
N GLU A 5 10.71 -22.14 18.06
CA GLU A 5 11.37 -21.58 16.86
C GLU A 5 11.21 -22.48 15.63
N SER A 6 11.00 -23.79 15.82
CA SER A 6 10.73 -24.75 14.74
C SER A 6 9.42 -24.45 14.00
N ILE A 7 8.33 -24.14 14.72
CA ILE A 7 7.03 -23.81 14.11
C ILE A 7 7.12 -22.48 13.38
N LYS A 8 7.84 -21.51 13.94
CA LYS A 8 8.10 -20.23 13.26
C LYS A 8 8.91 -20.43 11.99
N SER A 9 9.95 -21.27 12.00
CA SER A 9 10.76 -21.53 10.80
C SER A 9 10.01 -22.30 9.72
N GLU A 10 9.14 -23.24 10.09
CA GLU A 10 8.30 -24.00 9.15
C GLU A 10 7.27 -23.09 8.50
N VAL A 11 6.58 -22.25 9.29
CA VAL A 11 5.60 -21.30 8.77
C VAL A 11 6.26 -20.19 7.96
N VAL A 12 7.45 -19.70 8.34
CA VAL A 12 8.21 -18.71 7.55
C VAL A 12 8.65 -19.29 6.21
N LYS A 13 9.14 -20.54 6.16
CA LYS A 13 9.45 -21.23 4.91
C LYS A 13 8.20 -21.44 4.05
N ASN A 14 7.11 -21.92 4.65
CA ASN A 14 5.86 -22.10 3.93
C ASN A 14 5.31 -20.77 3.42
N THR A 15 5.43 -19.66 4.15
CA THR A 15 5.02 -18.33 3.63
C THR A 15 5.84 -17.88 2.41
N GLU A 16 7.02 -18.44 2.17
CA GLU A 16 7.79 -18.21 0.95
C GLU A 16 7.38 -19.13 -0.21
N GLU A 17 6.75 -20.27 0.09
CA GLU A 17 6.21 -21.23 -0.88
C GLU A 17 4.71 -21.01 -1.18
N LEU A 18 3.99 -20.28 -0.32
CA LEU A 18 2.55 -20.00 -0.42
C LEU A 18 2.21 -18.87 -1.43
N PHE A 19 3.20 -18.31 -2.13
CA PHE A 19 3.01 -17.16 -3.02
C PHE A 19 2.20 -17.46 -4.28
N ASP A 20 2.04 -18.74 -4.66
CA ASP A 20 1.41 -19.15 -5.93
C ASP A 20 0.08 -19.91 -5.74
N PHE A 21 -0.47 -19.93 -4.52
CA PHE A 21 -1.68 -20.71 -4.20
C PHE A 21 -2.99 -19.93 -4.36
N ASP A 22 -4.04 -20.64 -4.77
CA ASP A 22 -5.41 -20.13 -4.83
C ASP A 22 -5.91 -19.72 -3.43
N PRO A 23 -6.45 -18.49 -3.24
CA PRO A 23 -7.04 -18.06 -1.97
C PRO A 23 -8.05 -19.05 -1.36
N GLU A 24 -8.79 -19.80 -2.17
CA GLU A 24 -9.76 -20.79 -1.70
C GLU A 24 -9.10 -22.01 -1.05
N LEU A 25 -7.88 -22.36 -1.48
CA LEU A 25 -7.09 -23.46 -0.93
C LEU A 25 -6.28 -23.03 0.30
N LEU A 26 -5.88 -21.76 0.35
CA LEU A 26 -5.13 -21.16 1.47
C LEU A 26 -5.99 -20.98 2.73
N TYR A 27 -7.27 -20.67 2.56
CA TYR A 27 -8.19 -20.41 3.67
C TYR A 27 -8.26 -21.55 4.72
N PRO A 28 -8.52 -22.82 4.35
CA PRO A 28 -8.61 -23.91 5.33
C PRO A 28 -7.28 -24.13 6.08
N GLU A 29 -6.14 -24.01 5.40
CA GLU A 29 -4.82 -24.20 6.03
C GLU A 29 -4.53 -23.12 7.10
N VAL A 30 -4.89 -21.87 6.81
CA VAL A 30 -4.72 -20.76 7.75
C VAL A 30 -5.69 -20.89 8.94
N VAL A 31 -6.92 -21.37 8.71
CA VAL A 31 -7.88 -21.67 9.79
C VAL A 31 -7.36 -22.79 10.69
N ASP A 32 -6.80 -23.86 10.11
CA ASP A 32 -6.21 -24.96 10.86
C ASP A 32 -5.01 -24.48 11.68
N LEU A 33 -4.16 -23.62 11.11
CA LEU A 33 -3.04 -23.00 11.81
C LEU A 33 -3.51 -22.22 13.05
N PHE A 34 -4.53 -21.36 12.91
CA PHE A 34 -5.07 -20.62 14.06
C PHE A 34 -5.78 -21.52 15.06
N THR A 35 -6.44 -22.58 14.60
CA THR A 35 -7.04 -23.60 15.47
C THR A 35 -5.98 -24.28 16.33
N VAL A 36 -4.84 -24.68 15.73
CA VAL A 36 -3.69 -25.21 16.47
C VAL A 36 -3.13 -24.17 17.45
N GLY A 37 -3.07 -22.90 17.07
CA GLY A 37 -2.69 -21.80 17.97
C GLY A 37 -3.57 -21.74 19.22
N VAL A 38 -4.89 -21.76 19.04
CA VAL A 38 -5.86 -21.78 20.14
C VAL A 38 -5.71 -23.03 21.00
N MET A 39 -5.57 -24.21 20.39
CA MET A 39 -5.39 -25.49 21.10
C MET A 39 -4.10 -25.52 21.93
N THR A 40 -3.05 -24.84 21.47
CA THR A 40 -1.74 -24.76 22.14
C THR A 40 -1.62 -23.55 23.08
N GLY A 41 -2.62 -22.67 23.14
CA GLY A 41 -2.57 -21.42 23.90
C GLY A 41 -1.49 -20.45 23.41
N SER A 42 -1.12 -20.54 22.12
CA SER A 42 -0.12 -19.69 21.49
C SER A 42 -0.79 -18.59 20.67
N ASP A 43 -0.35 -17.33 20.85
CA ASP A 43 -0.79 -16.23 20.00
C ASP A 43 -0.08 -16.27 18.64
N LEU A 44 -0.67 -17.02 17.71
CA LEU A 44 -0.26 -17.05 16.31
C LEU A 44 -0.84 -15.86 15.52
N SER A 45 -1.91 -15.24 16.02
CA SER A 45 -2.68 -14.24 15.28
C SER A 45 -1.89 -12.95 15.08
N SER A 46 -1.44 -12.34 16.17
CA SER A 46 -0.60 -11.15 16.15
C SER A 46 0.71 -11.41 15.41
N TRP A 47 1.30 -12.59 15.64
CA TRP A 47 2.57 -12.96 15.03
C TRP A 47 2.49 -13.07 13.50
N VAL A 48 1.46 -13.74 12.95
CA VAL A 48 1.30 -13.86 11.49
C VAL A 48 1.03 -12.49 10.86
N ILE A 49 0.18 -11.67 11.48
CA ILE A 49 -0.11 -10.32 10.99
C ILE A 49 1.19 -9.49 10.96
N ASP A 50 1.94 -9.44 12.06
CA ASP A 50 3.21 -8.70 12.14
C ASP A 50 4.23 -9.19 11.12
N LEU A 51 4.33 -10.51 10.92
CA LEU A 51 5.22 -11.10 9.93
C LEU A 51 4.86 -10.64 8.51
N LEU A 52 3.59 -10.75 8.13
CA LEU A 52 3.12 -10.35 6.80
C LEU A 52 3.26 -8.85 6.58
N MET A 53 2.94 -8.04 7.59
CA MET A 53 3.09 -6.59 7.56
C MET A 53 4.55 -6.17 7.38
N ASN A 54 5.48 -6.78 8.10
CA ASN A 54 6.90 -6.49 7.96
C ASN A 54 7.44 -6.93 6.59
N LYS A 55 7.01 -8.10 6.07
CA LYS A 55 7.34 -8.52 4.70
C LYS A 55 6.79 -7.54 3.66
N LEU A 56 5.56 -7.06 3.84
CA LEU A 56 4.94 -6.09 2.94
C LEU A 56 5.69 -4.74 2.97
N LYS A 57 5.98 -4.20 4.16
CA LYS A 57 6.74 -2.94 4.33
C LYS A 57 8.14 -3.03 3.69
N THR A 58 8.86 -4.12 3.92
CA THR A 58 10.21 -4.31 3.34
C THR A 58 10.20 -4.44 1.82
N LYS A 59 9.13 -4.97 1.22
CA LYS A 59 8.98 -5.03 -0.25
C LYS A 59 8.54 -3.69 -0.83
N LEU A 60 7.62 -2.98 -0.16
CA LEU A 60 7.18 -1.65 -0.57
C LEU A 60 8.29 -0.60 -0.48
N GLY A 61 9.18 -0.71 0.50
CA GLY A 61 10.35 0.16 0.63
C GLY A 61 11.41 -0.04 -0.45
N LYS A 62 11.32 -1.11 -1.27
CA LYS A 62 12.23 -1.34 -2.41
C LYS A 62 11.69 -0.78 -3.72
N LEU A 63 10.46 -0.28 -3.73
CA LEU A 63 9.86 0.30 -4.90
C LEU A 63 10.14 1.81 -4.91
N ASP A 64 10.49 2.32 -6.09
CA ASP A 64 10.70 3.75 -6.31
C ASP A 64 9.37 4.52 -6.25
N LEU A 65 9.48 5.86 -6.20
CA LEU A 65 8.32 6.77 -6.24
C LEU A 65 7.60 6.70 -7.58
N LEU A 66 8.35 6.76 -8.69
CA LEU A 66 7.85 6.63 -10.05
C LEU A 66 8.13 5.23 -10.57
N LEU A 67 7.13 4.62 -11.22
CA LEU A 67 7.23 3.28 -11.76
C LEU A 67 7.65 3.31 -13.25
N ASN A 68 8.52 2.39 -13.66
CA ASN A 68 8.94 2.25 -15.06
C ASN A 68 7.77 1.90 -16.01
N ASP A 69 7.98 2.11 -17.31
CA ASP A 69 6.97 2.61 -18.26
C ASP A 69 5.70 1.78 -18.55
N ASP A 70 5.56 0.55 -18.04
CA ASP A 70 4.40 -0.33 -18.36
C ASP A 70 3.73 -0.97 -17.12
N VAL A 71 3.93 -0.38 -15.94
CA VAL A 71 3.75 -1.10 -14.67
C VAL A 71 2.60 -0.56 -13.82
N HIS A 72 1.46 -1.26 -13.83
CA HIS A 72 0.36 -1.03 -12.86
C HIS A 72 0.63 -1.82 -11.56
N ILE A 73 0.46 -1.18 -10.39
CA ILE A 73 0.52 -1.83 -9.07
C ILE A 73 -0.79 -1.54 -8.31
N PRO A 74 -1.41 -2.51 -7.61
CA PRO A 74 -1.08 -3.93 -7.54
C PRO A 74 -1.49 -4.66 -8.82
N THR A 75 -0.68 -5.65 -9.23
CA THR A 75 -0.93 -6.44 -10.44
C THR A 75 -2.35 -7.02 -10.40
N PRO A 76 -3.14 -6.86 -11.48
CA PRO A 76 -4.39 -7.58 -11.63
C PRO A 76 -4.16 -9.09 -11.42
N PRO A 77 -5.13 -9.84 -10.90
CA PRO A 77 -5.07 -11.30 -10.87
C PRO A 77 -4.47 -11.90 -12.15
N MET A 78 -3.62 -12.92 -12.02
CA MET A 78 -2.84 -13.52 -13.12
C MET A 78 -3.69 -14.00 -14.32
N HIS A 79 -5.01 -14.14 -14.14
CA HIS A 79 -5.95 -14.52 -15.19
C HIS A 79 -6.44 -13.33 -16.06
N LEU A 80 -6.12 -12.08 -15.69
CA LEU A 80 -6.41 -10.90 -16.51
C LEU A 80 -5.24 -10.65 -17.47
N PRO A 81 -5.52 -10.31 -18.74
CA PRO A 81 -4.49 -9.94 -19.69
C PRO A 81 -3.75 -8.70 -19.17
N GLN A 82 -2.48 -8.87 -18.81
CA GLN A 82 -1.61 -7.77 -18.41
C GLN A 82 -1.31 -6.92 -19.66
N LEU A 83 -1.46 -5.59 -19.56
CA LEU A 83 -1.17 -4.69 -20.68
C LEU A 83 0.32 -4.81 -21.05
N ASN A 84 0.57 -5.08 -22.33
CA ASN A 84 1.87 -5.16 -23.03
C ASN A 84 3.10 -5.05 -22.11
N MET A 85 3.56 -6.21 -21.65
CA MET A 85 4.85 -6.37 -21.01
C MET A 85 5.93 -6.13 -22.09
N GLY A 86 6.62 -4.99 -22.04
CA GLY A 86 7.75 -4.72 -22.94
C GLY A 86 8.84 -5.79 -22.79
N GLU A 87 9.63 -6.01 -23.84
CA GLU A 87 10.68 -7.06 -23.87
C GLU A 87 11.86 -6.80 -22.91
N ASP A 88 11.90 -5.62 -22.26
CA ASP A 88 12.95 -5.15 -21.35
C ASP A 88 12.46 -4.97 -19.90
N GLU A 89 11.70 -5.93 -19.35
CA GLU A 89 11.32 -5.86 -17.93
C GLU A 89 12.49 -6.23 -17.01
N ASP A 90 12.72 -5.41 -15.98
CA ASP A 90 13.56 -5.79 -14.84
C ASP A 90 12.87 -6.96 -14.11
N GLU A 91 13.40 -8.16 -14.28
CA GLU A 91 12.91 -9.41 -13.66
C GLU A 91 12.66 -9.22 -12.14
N ASN A 92 13.44 -8.35 -11.49
CA ASN A 92 13.27 -8.06 -10.07
C ASN A 92 11.97 -7.30 -9.76
N LEU A 93 11.54 -6.38 -10.62
CA LEU A 93 10.33 -5.58 -10.43
C LEU A 93 9.06 -6.43 -10.62
N VAL A 94 9.09 -7.35 -11.57
CA VAL A 94 8.01 -8.33 -11.81
C VAL A 94 7.87 -9.25 -10.60
N LEU A 95 8.99 -9.75 -10.08
CA LEU A 95 9.02 -10.60 -8.90
C LEU A 95 8.48 -9.87 -7.66
N ILE A 96 8.90 -8.61 -7.44
CA ILE A 96 8.40 -7.79 -6.31
C ILE A 96 6.89 -7.58 -6.44
N ARG A 97 6.37 -7.31 -7.65
CA ARG A 97 4.94 -7.12 -7.90
C ARG A 97 4.11 -8.35 -7.58
N HIS A 98 4.53 -9.52 -8.06
CA HIS A 98 3.85 -10.77 -7.75
C HIS A 98 3.83 -11.01 -6.24
N GLN A 99 4.98 -10.85 -5.58
CA GLN A 99 5.11 -11.01 -4.13
C GLN A 99 4.22 -10.04 -3.35
N LEU A 100 4.09 -8.78 -3.78
CA LEU A 100 3.19 -7.81 -3.14
C LEU A 100 1.73 -8.24 -3.26
N SER A 101 1.29 -8.68 -4.45
CA SER A 101 -0.07 -9.18 -4.67
C SER A 101 -0.36 -10.38 -3.78
N SER A 102 0.57 -11.33 -3.70
CA SER A 102 0.41 -12.53 -2.88
C SER A 102 0.44 -12.22 -1.38
N LEU A 103 1.29 -11.30 -0.92
CA LEU A 103 1.29 -10.84 0.49
C LEU A 103 -0.02 -10.16 0.87
N ILE A 104 -0.54 -9.28 0.00
CA ILE A 104 -1.83 -8.60 0.24
C ILE A 104 -2.96 -9.64 0.31
N ARG A 105 -3.00 -10.60 -0.62
CA ARG A 105 -3.99 -11.68 -0.63
C ARG A 105 -3.93 -12.53 0.62
N LEU A 106 -2.73 -13.00 0.99
CA LEU A 106 -2.52 -13.84 2.18
C LEU A 106 -2.96 -13.10 3.44
N LEU A 107 -2.72 -11.80 3.51
CA LEU A 107 -3.13 -10.96 4.61
C LEU A 107 -4.67 -10.79 4.68
N PHE A 108 -5.36 -10.65 3.55
CA PHE A 108 -6.83 -10.66 3.51
C PHE A 108 -7.42 -12.03 3.89
N VAL A 109 -6.82 -13.13 3.43
CA VAL A 109 -7.22 -14.50 3.83
C VAL A 109 -7.00 -14.70 5.33
N THR A 110 -5.92 -14.15 5.88
CA THR A 110 -5.63 -14.15 7.32
C THR A 110 -6.71 -13.40 8.10
N PHE A 111 -7.09 -12.20 7.67
CA PHE A 111 -8.20 -11.47 8.32
C PHE A 111 -9.55 -12.17 8.15
N HIS A 112 -9.77 -12.84 7.03
CA HIS A 112 -10.99 -13.58 6.79
C HIS A 112 -11.11 -14.81 7.69
N SER A 113 -10.04 -15.60 7.81
CA SER A 113 -9.97 -16.79 8.68
C SER A 113 -10.12 -16.44 10.16
N MET A 114 -9.70 -15.24 10.57
CA MET A 114 -9.94 -14.70 11.92
C MET A 114 -11.34 -14.15 12.14
N GLY A 115 -12.21 -14.07 11.11
CA GLY A 115 -13.55 -13.49 11.23
C GLY A 115 -13.57 -11.96 11.41
N ILE A 116 -12.45 -11.28 11.15
CA ILE A 116 -12.27 -9.84 11.37
C ILE A 116 -12.86 -8.99 10.24
N THR A 117 -13.13 -9.57 9.08
CA THR A 117 -13.63 -8.85 7.90
C THR A 117 -14.90 -8.05 8.16
N HIS A 118 -15.79 -8.53 9.04
CA HIS A 118 -16.97 -7.77 9.45
C HIS A 118 -16.61 -6.51 10.25
N LEU A 119 -15.59 -6.57 11.11
CA LEU A 119 -15.10 -5.41 11.85
C LEU A 119 -14.50 -4.38 10.90
N ALA A 120 -13.68 -4.83 9.95
CA ALA A 120 -13.13 -4.00 8.89
C ALA A 120 -14.23 -3.31 8.05
N ALA A 121 -15.25 -4.06 7.64
CA ALA A 121 -16.39 -3.52 6.89
C ALA A 121 -17.19 -2.49 7.71
N SER A 122 -17.42 -2.76 9.00
CA SER A 122 -18.15 -1.84 9.88
C SER A 122 -17.41 -0.52 10.12
N TRP A 123 -16.07 -0.59 10.24
CA TRP A 123 -15.21 0.59 10.32
C TRP A 123 -15.24 1.38 9.02
N TYR A 124 -15.09 0.69 7.87
CA TYR A 124 -15.11 1.31 6.56
C TYR A 124 -16.44 2.01 6.25
N VAL A 125 -17.57 1.40 6.60
CA VAL A 125 -18.89 2.03 6.44
C VAL A 125 -19.04 3.27 7.32
N LYS A 126 -18.49 3.28 8.54
CA LYS A 126 -18.48 4.47 9.40
C LYS A 126 -17.61 5.58 8.82
N LEU A 127 -16.46 5.24 8.27
CA LEU A 127 -15.58 6.16 7.56
C LEU A 127 -16.30 6.80 6.35
N LEU A 128 -16.98 5.99 5.54
CA LEU A 128 -17.77 6.52 4.42
C LEU A 128 -18.90 7.46 4.88
N ARG A 129 -19.51 7.17 6.04
CA ARG A 129 -20.58 8.01 6.61
C ARG A 129 -20.08 9.31 7.22
N SER A 130 -18.83 9.36 7.72
CA SER A 130 -18.27 10.58 8.29
C SER A 130 -17.81 11.57 7.23
N GLY A 131 -17.67 11.15 5.97
CA GLY A 131 -17.14 11.99 4.89
C GLY A 131 -15.67 12.37 5.10
N GLU A 132 -15.01 11.71 6.05
CA GLU A 132 -13.60 11.93 6.38
C GLU A 132 -12.74 11.22 5.34
N SER A 133 -11.62 11.84 4.96
CA SER A 133 -10.64 11.14 4.16
C SER A 133 -10.14 9.93 4.97
N PRO A 134 -9.90 8.77 4.33
CA PRO A 134 -9.38 7.59 5.03
C PRO A 134 -8.20 7.93 5.92
N MET A 135 -7.33 8.82 5.43
CA MET A 135 -6.14 9.35 6.11
C MET A 135 -6.44 10.18 7.37
N SER A 136 -7.43 11.07 7.36
CA SER A 136 -7.80 11.88 8.53
C SER A 136 -8.40 11.05 9.67
N SER A 137 -9.02 9.91 9.34
CA SER A 137 -9.55 8.94 10.29
C SER A 137 -8.48 7.99 10.87
N LEU A 138 -7.26 8.00 10.32
CA LEU A 138 -6.14 7.18 10.82
C LEU A 138 -5.50 7.77 12.09
N SER A 139 -5.87 8.98 12.50
CA SER A 139 -5.42 9.55 13.79
C SER A 139 -5.88 8.66 14.95
N GLU A 140 -4.95 8.33 15.86
CA GLU A 140 -5.11 7.36 16.96
C GLU A 140 -6.35 7.62 17.83
N ASP A 141 -6.77 8.88 17.95
CA ASP A 141 -7.80 9.32 18.91
C ASP A 141 -9.23 8.79 18.63
N LYS A 142 -9.56 8.35 17.42
CA LYS A 142 -10.94 7.92 17.07
C LYS A 142 -11.15 6.40 17.09
N SER A 143 -10.09 5.60 16.97
CA SER A 143 -10.18 4.13 16.96
C SER A 143 -10.29 3.53 18.35
N GLU A 144 -9.78 4.21 19.38
CA GLU A 144 -9.78 3.77 20.78
C GLU A 144 -11.19 3.53 21.35
N ASN A 145 -12.21 4.23 20.83
CA ASN A 145 -13.58 4.14 21.34
C ASN A 145 -14.43 3.03 20.69
N LEU A 146 -13.93 2.32 19.66
CA LEU A 146 -14.72 1.28 18.98
C LEU A 146 -14.56 -0.12 19.58
N PHE A 147 -13.44 -0.42 20.26
CA PHE A 147 -13.14 -1.75 20.77
C PHE A 147 -12.55 -1.70 22.18
N SER A 148 -13.25 -2.32 23.13
CA SER A 148 -12.83 -2.44 24.52
C SER A 148 -11.74 -3.50 24.74
N SER A 149 -11.60 -4.49 23.84
CA SER A 149 -10.53 -5.50 23.90
C SER A 149 -9.22 -4.99 23.29
N GLU A 150 -8.09 -5.32 23.92
CA GLU A 150 -6.73 -5.04 23.45
C GLU A 150 -6.44 -5.68 22.08
N GLU A 151 -6.93 -6.89 21.87
CA GLU A 151 -6.82 -7.63 20.61
C GLU A 151 -7.57 -6.90 19.48
N GLY A 152 -8.72 -6.30 19.78
CA GLY A 152 -9.50 -5.52 18.82
C GLY A 152 -8.78 -4.24 18.37
N ARG A 153 -8.04 -3.60 19.27
CA ARG A 153 -7.24 -2.40 18.94
C ARG A 153 -6.06 -2.74 18.02
N MET A 154 -5.36 -3.84 18.31
CA MET A 154 -4.27 -4.35 17.46
C MET A 154 -4.76 -4.60 16.04
N VAL A 155 -5.88 -5.29 15.89
CA VAL A 155 -6.48 -5.61 14.61
C VAL A 155 -6.87 -4.37 13.80
N VAL A 156 -7.48 -3.37 14.44
CA VAL A 156 -7.81 -2.10 13.77
C VAL A 156 -6.56 -1.36 13.35
N ALA A 157 -5.52 -1.34 14.18
CA ALA A 157 -4.24 -0.74 13.84
C ALA A 157 -3.59 -1.43 12.63
N SER A 158 -3.59 -2.77 12.59
CA SER A 158 -3.08 -3.52 11.44
C SER A 158 -3.86 -3.21 10.16
N LEU A 159 -5.20 -3.23 10.21
CA LEU A 159 -6.06 -2.87 9.07
C LEU A 159 -5.76 -1.45 8.56
N ARG A 160 -5.62 -0.50 9.50
CA ARG A 160 -5.29 0.89 9.23
C ARG A 160 -3.96 1.01 8.47
N GLU A 161 -2.95 0.29 8.93
CA GLU A 161 -1.64 0.26 8.29
C GLU A 161 -1.70 -0.33 6.87
N ILE A 162 -2.47 -1.41 6.66
CA ILE A 162 -2.63 -2.01 5.34
C ILE A 162 -3.34 -1.06 4.39
N CYS A 163 -4.42 -0.42 4.83
CA CYS A 163 -5.10 0.59 4.03
C CYS A 163 -4.16 1.73 3.66
N GLY A 164 -3.31 2.19 4.59
CA GLY A 164 -2.27 3.18 4.31
C GLY A 164 -1.27 2.71 3.25
N MET A 165 -0.81 1.46 3.35
CA MET A 165 0.11 0.87 2.35
C MET A 165 -0.54 0.71 0.97
N LEU A 166 -1.78 0.22 0.90
CA LEU A 166 -2.55 0.12 -0.35
C LEU A 166 -2.79 1.48 -0.99
N TRP A 167 -3.10 2.50 -0.17
CA TRP A 167 -3.23 3.87 -0.67
C TRP A 167 -1.91 4.42 -1.18
N SER A 168 -0.79 4.15 -0.50
CA SER A 168 0.52 4.56 -0.99
C SER A 168 0.85 3.94 -2.36
N LEU A 169 0.49 2.67 -2.58
CA LEU A 169 0.62 2.02 -3.89
C LEU A 169 -0.23 2.71 -4.96
N HIS A 170 -1.48 3.00 -4.64
CA HIS A 170 -2.39 3.71 -5.54
C HIS A 170 -1.87 5.10 -5.90
N VAL A 171 -1.32 5.84 -4.93
CA VAL A 171 -0.75 7.16 -5.18
C VAL A 171 0.48 7.08 -6.09
N ARG A 172 1.39 6.11 -5.90
CA ARG A 172 2.52 5.89 -6.83
C ARG A 172 2.04 5.63 -8.26
N GLU A 173 1.03 4.77 -8.39
CA GLU A 173 0.46 4.40 -9.69
C GLU A 173 -0.14 5.63 -10.40
N LYS A 174 -0.98 6.39 -9.69
CA LYS A 174 -1.62 7.60 -10.23
C LYS A 174 -0.63 8.73 -10.50
N LEU A 175 0.37 8.89 -9.64
CA LEU A 175 1.45 9.84 -9.87
C LEU A 175 2.24 9.48 -11.13
N THR A 176 2.59 8.20 -11.29
CA THR A 176 3.28 7.71 -12.50
C THR A 176 2.44 7.96 -13.77
N GLU A 177 1.15 7.65 -13.72
CA GLU A 177 0.22 7.91 -14.83
C GLU A 177 0.18 9.40 -15.20
N ALA A 178 0.08 10.29 -14.19
CA ALA A 178 0.08 11.73 -14.39
C ALA A 178 1.42 12.22 -14.97
N THR A 179 2.56 11.77 -14.44
CA THR A 179 3.89 12.15 -14.93
C THR A 179 4.08 11.71 -16.40
N ARG A 180 3.56 10.55 -16.79
CA ARG A 180 3.57 10.13 -18.20
C ARG A 180 2.66 10.97 -19.09
N ALA A 181 1.47 11.32 -18.60
CA ALA A 181 0.60 12.25 -19.31
C ALA A 181 1.33 13.59 -19.54
N TYR A 182 2.07 14.07 -18.53
CA TYR A 182 2.85 15.30 -18.60
C TYR A 182 3.96 15.19 -19.66
N GLN A 183 4.73 14.09 -19.66
CA GLN A 183 5.77 13.85 -20.67
C GLN A 183 5.22 13.84 -22.10
N ARG A 184 4.02 13.28 -22.32
CA ARG A 184 3.36 13.27 -23.63
C ARG A 184 2.78 14.63 -24.03
N ALA A 185 2.34 15.42 -23.05
CA ALA A 185 1.74 16.73 -23.27
C ALA A 185 2.77 17.86 -23.36
N ARG A 186 4.07 17.58 -23.16
CA ARG A 186 5.13 18.60 -23.09
C ARG A 186 5.23 19.52 -24.31
N GLU A 187 4.89 19.01 -25.50
CA GLU A 187 4.88 19.80 -26.74
C GLU A 187 3.55 20.51 -27.02
N ASN A 188 2.53 20.28 -26.18
CA ASN A 188 1.17 20.80 -26.35
C ASN A 188 0.75 21.73 -25.21
N GLU A 189 0.99 23.03 -25.40
CA GLU A 189 0.69 24.09 -24.42
C GLU A 189 -0.78 24.10 -23.95
N GLU A 190 -1.75 23.71 -24.79
CA GLU A 190 -3.18 23.72 -24.41
C GLU A 190 -3.53 22.69 -23.32
N VAL A 191 -2.77 21.60 -23.24
CA VAL A 191 -3.02 20.47 -22.32
C VAL A 191 -2.00 20.45 -21.19
N LEU A 192 -0.85 21.10 -21.36
CA LEU A 192 0.27 21.07 -20.42
C LEU A 192 -0.11 21.53 -19.02
N GLU A 193 -0.76 22.69 -18.89
CA GLU A 193 -1.13 23.29 -17.59
C GLU A 193 -2.04 22.35 -16.77
N ALA A 194 -3.09 21.81 -17.38
CA ALA A 194 -4.02 20.88 -16.73
C ALA A 194 -3.31 19.62 -16.22
N VAL A 195 -2.40 19.06 -17.02
CA VAL A 195 -1.67 17.84 -16.65
C VAL A 195 -0.62 18.11 -15.59
N VAL A 196 0.01 19.28 -15.59
CA VAL A 196 0.92 19.70 -14.52
C VAL A 196 0.17 19.84 -13.18
N HIS A 197 -1.03 20.45 -13.18
CA HIS A 197 -1.86 20.51 -11.98
C HIS A 197 -2.28 19.12 -11.47
N ASP A 198 -2.64 18.21 -12.38
CA ASP A 198 -2.96 16.82 -12.01
C ASP A 198 -1.74 16.11 -11.39
N CYS A 199 -0.54 16.28 -11.96
CA CYS A 199 0.71 15.79 -11.37
C CYS A 199 0.92 16.33 -9.94
N TYR A 200 0.76 17.64 -9.75
CA TYR A 200 0.91 18.26 -8.42
C TYR A 200 -0.11 17.75 -7.41
N ALA A 201 -1.35 17.55 -7.85
CA ALA A 201 -2.39 16.99 -7.00
C ALA A 201 -2.00 15.58 -6.50
N TRP A 202 -1.34 14.76 -7.32
CA TRP A 202 -0.85 13.45 -6.88
C TRP A 202 0.45 13.52 -6.08
N LEU A 203 1.36 14.46 -6.38
CA LEU A 203 2.57 14.71 -5.58
C LEU A 203 2.26 15.13 -4.16
N SER A 204 1.30 16.04 -3.95
CA SER A 204 0.89 16.48 -2.61
C SER A 204 0.32 15.31 -1.79
N ARG A 205 -0.40 14.38 -2.44
CA ARG A 205 -0.88 13.13 -1.82
C ARG A 205 0.27 12.16 -1.53
N ALA A 206 1.30 12.12 -2.36
CA ALA A 206 2.50 11.28 -2.17
C ALA A 206 3.36 11.77 -1.01
N LYS A 207 3.42 13.10 -0.79
CA LYS A 207 4.18 13.75 0.29
C LYS A 207 3.86 13.20 1.68
N VAL A 208 2.62 12.78 1.92
CA VAL A 208 2.20 12.18 3.21
C VAL A 208 3.01 10.91 3.54
N PHE A 209 3.55 10.24 2.53
CA PHE A 209 4.35 9.02 2.66
C PHE A 209 5.87 9.26 2.49
N ALA A 210 6.29 10.51 2.24
CA ALA A 210 7.68 10.83 1.90
C ALA A 210 8.67 10.31 2.95
N LYS A 211 8.43 10.66 4.22
CA LYS A 211 9.26 10.20 5.35
C LYS A 211 9.25 8.69 5.56
N PHE A 212 8.18 8.00 5.15
CA PHE A 212 8.05 6.56 5.35
C PHE A 212 8.84 5.76 4.31
N TYR A 213 8.91 6.25 3.07
CA TYR A 213 9.61 5.60 1.96
C TYR A 213 10.91 6.30 1.56
N ASN A 214 11.30 7.38 2.26
CA ASN A 214 12.44 8.22 1.94
C ASN A 214 12.36 8.82 0.53
N TRP A 215 11.23 9.45 0.22
CA TRP A 215 10.97 10.07 -1.09
C TRP A 215 11.15 11.58 -1.12
N ASP A 216 11.71 12.17 -0.05
CA ASP A 216 11.77 13.62 0.09
C ASP A 216 12.59 14.26 -1.06
N GLU A 217 13.69 13.62 -1.49
CA GLU A 217 14.52 14.09 -2.61
C GLU A 217 13.78 13.95 -3.95
N GLU A 218 13.19 12.79 -4.22
CA GLU A 218 12.48 12.52 -5.47
C GLU A 218 11.24 13.41 -5.64
N ILE A 219 10.52 13.69 -4.55
CA ILE A 219 9.39 14.61 -4.56
C ILE A 219 9.88 16.04 -4.84
N GLN A 220 10.96 16.48 -4.19
CA GLN A 220 11.52 17.82 -4.43
C GLN A 220 11.97 18.00 -5.88
N ASP A 221 12.68 17.02 -6.45
CA ASP A 221 13.12 17.05 -7.84
C ASP A 221 11.95 17.13 -8.82
N LEU A 222 10.88 16.35 -8.57
CA LEU A 222 9.67 16.40 -9.40
C LEU A 222 8.92 17.72 -9.28
N VAL A 223 8.82 18.28 -8.06
CA VAL A 223 8.20 19.59 -7.84
C VAL A 223 8.96 20.67 -8.61
N LEU A 224 10.30 20.66 -8.60
CA LEU A 224 11.12 21.62 -9.36
C LEU A 224 10.96 21.44 -10.87
N CYS A 225 10.92 20.19 -11.35
CA CYS A 225 10.68 19.90 -12.76
C CYS A 225 9.34 20.49 -13.23
N LEU A 226 8.26 20.22 -12.51
CA LEU A 226 6.93 20.73 -12.86
C LEU A 226 6.82 22.25 -12.70
N ALA A 227 7.54 22.82 -11.73
CA ALA A 227 7.51 24.25 -11.43
C ALA A 227 8.13 25.08 -12.56
N SER A 228 9.07 24.47 -13.30
CA SER A 228 9.72 25.11 -14.44
C SER A 228 8.81 25.28 -15.66
N GLU A 229 7.69 24.55 -15.71
CA GLU A 229 6.79 24.51 -16.87
C GLU A 229 5.52 25.34 -16.65
N LEU A 230 5.22 25.75 -15.40
CA LEU A 230 4.11 26.64 -15.06
C LEU A 230 4.49 28.11 -15.26
N PRO A 231 3.54 28.97 -15.68
CA PRO A 231 3.73 30.41 -15.58
C PRO A 231 3.91 30.81 -14.10
N VAL A 232 4.63 31.90 -13.85
CA VAL A 232 4.82 32.40 -12.48
C VAL A 232 3.50 33.04 -12.02
N ASP A 233 2.67 32.23 -11.36
CA ASP A 233 1.37 32.60 -10.80
C ASP A 233 1.32 32.39 -9.27
N GLU A 234 0.17 32.70 -8.66
CA GLU A 234 -0.04 32.56 -7.22
C GLU A 234 -0.05 31.08 -6.79
N ASP A 235 -0.46 30.17 -7.68
CA ASP A 235 -0.54 28.74 -7.45
C ASP A 235 0.86 28.10 -7.37
N LEU A 236 1.78 28.50 -8.25
CA LEU A 236 3.19 28.09 -8.21
C LEU A 236 3.87 28.50 -6.89
N ILE A 237 3.59 29.72 -6.42
CA ILE A 237 4.12 30.21 -5.14
C ILE A 237 3.57 29.37 -3.98
N HIS A 238 2.28 29.03 -3.99
CA HIS A 238 1.69 28.15 -2.99
C HIS A 238 2.31 26.76 -3.02
N ILE A 239 2.50 26.18 -4.22
CA ILE A 239 3.09 24.85 -4.40
C ILE A 239 4.55 24.81 -3.88
N ILE A 240 5.37 25.80 -4.24
CA ILE A 240 6.75 25.88 -3.76
C ILE A 240 6.79 26.09 -2.25
N ALA A 241 5.94 26.97 -1.71
CA ALA A 241 5.83 27.19 -0.28
C ALA A 241 5.42 25.90 0.46
N GLU A 242 4.50 25.12 -0.11
CA GLU A 242 4.05 23.86 0.49
C GLU A 242 5.16 22.80 0.50
N HIS A 243 6.05 22.76 -0.48
CA HIS A 243 7.05 21.69 -0.64
C HIS A 243 8.46 22.03 -0.12
N PHE A 244 8.81 23.32 0.00
CA PHE A 244 10.16 23.78 0.39
C PHE A 244 10.23 24.54 1.72
N HIS A 245 9.11 24.82 2.39
CA HIS A 245 9.17 25.36 3.75
C HIS A 245 9.47 24.24 4.77
N ASP A 246 10.74 24.18 5.18
CA ASP A 246 11.17 23.80 6.53
C ASP A 246 11.60 25.05 7.31
#